data_AF-A0A7W4PMU5-F1
#
_entry.id   AF-A0A7W4PMU5-F1
#
_cell.length_a   1.000
_cell.length_b   1.000
_cell.length_c   1.000
_cell.angle_alpha   90.00
_cell.angle_beta   90.00
_cell.angle_gamma   90.00
#
_symmetry.space_group_name_H-M   'P 1'
#
loop_
_entity.id
_entity.type
_entity.pdbx_description
1 polymer ?
#
loop_
_entity_poly.entity_id
_entity_poly.type
_entity_poly.pdbx_seq_one_letter_code
_entity_poly.pdbx_strand_id
1 'polypeptide(L)' 'MFVCSCNLLTDRDVETAVDGGATRPRDIYASKGCRAQCGNCVPGVLCLLRRALQAREGGLAGAMGLGEGMALDGAAAG' A
#
# COMPACT_ATOMS: atom_id res chain seq x y z
N MET A 1 4.00 3.22 14.87
CA MET A 1 4.91 2.37 15.69
C MET A 1 6.29 2.29 15.04
N PHE A 2 7.38 2.31 15.83
CA PHE A 2 8.71 1.96 15.32
C PHE A 2 8.82 0.45 15.09
N VAL A 3 9.18 0.06 13.86
CA VAL A 3 9.41 -1.34 13.48
C VAL A 3 10.89 -1.70 13.46
N CYS A 4 11.80 -0.72 13.28
CA CYS A 4 13.24 -0.93 13.26
C CYS A 4 13.96 0.08 14.16
N SER A 5 14.60 -0.39 15.23
CA SER A 5 15.40 0.47 16.13
C SER A 5 16.73 0.91 15.51
N CYS A 6 17.35 0.05 14.70
CA CYS A 6 18.63 0.32 14.01
C CYS A 6 18.57 1.51 13.06
N ASN A 7 17.49 1.57 12.27
CA ASN A 7 17.31 2.54 11.20
C ASN A 7 16.17 3.53 11.47
N LEU A 8 15.60 3.49 12.68
CA LEU A 8 14.46 4.32 13.11
C LEU A 8 13.28 4.28 12.12
N LEU A 9 12.99 3.10 11.55
CA LEU A 9 11.85 2.93 10.65
C LEU A 9 10.56 2.79 11.45
N THR A 10 9.53 3.48 11.00
CA THR A 10 8.15 3.39 11.49
C THR A 10 7.24 2.65 10.52
N ASP A 11 6.07 2.25 10.99
CA ASP A 11 4.95 1.80 10.15
C ASP A 11 4.61 2.79 9.03
N ARG A 12 4.55 4.09 9.34
CA ARG A 12 4.29 5.13 8.34
C ARG A 12 5.38 5.20 7.27
N ASP A 13 6.63 4.91 7.61
CA ASP A 13 7.71 4.86 6.63
C ASP A 13 7.53 3.68 5.68
N VAL A 14 7.00 2.54 6.16
CA VAL A 14 6.64 1.40 5.31
C VAL A 14 5.50 1.78 4.37
N GLU A 15 4.43 2.36 4.90
CA GLU A 15 3.28 2.82 4.10
C GLU A 15 3.70 3.83 3.02
N THR A 16 4.44 4.87 3.40
CA THR A 16 4.95 5.90 2.48
C THR A 16 5.83 5.31 1.39
N ALA A 17 6.69 4.35 1.73
CA ALA A 17 7.52 3.68 0.74
C ALA A 17 6.69 2.83 -0.24
N VAL A 18 5.63 2.17 0.24
CA VAL A 18 4.70 1.40 -0.61
C VAL A 18 3.89 2.32 -1.52
N ASP A 19 3.47 3.49 -1.05
CA ASP A 19 2.84 4.52 -1.88
C ASP A 19 3.81 5.02 -2.97
N GLY A 20 5.10 5.10 -2.64
CA GLY A 20 6.20 5.33 -3.59
C GLY A 20 6.56 4.15 -4.49
N GLY A 21 5.83 3.01 -4.40
CA GLY A 21 6.03 1.84 -5.28
C GLY A 21 6.91 0.73 -4.71
N ALA A 22 7.29 0.76 -3.44
CA ALA A 22 8.02 -0.34 -2.81
C ALA A 22 7.20 -1.64 -2.84
N THR A 23 7.82 -2.74 -3.27
CA THR A 23 7.21 -4.08 -3.28
C THR A 23 8.03 -5.10 -2.50
N ARG A 24 9.23 -4.74 -2.04
CA ARG A 24 10.15 -5.62 -1.31
C ARG A 24 10.76 -4.88 -0.11
N PRO A 25 11.15 -5.58 0.97
CA PRO A 25 11.75 -4.94 2.15
C PRO A 25 12.97 -4.07 1.84
N ARG A 26 13.82 -4.48 0.88
CA ARG A 26 14.98 -3.69 0.46
C ARG A 26 14.60 -2.28 -0.04
N ASP A 27 13.43 -2.16 -0.66
CA ASP A 27 12.95 -0.91 -1.23
C ASP A 27 12.49 0.05 -0.10
N ILE A 28 12.00 -0.51 1.01
CA ILE A 28 11.68 0.24 2.24
C ILE A 28 12.95 0.82 2.88
N TYR A 29 14.02 0.02 2.99
CA TYR A 29 15.28 0.54 3.52
C TYR A 29 15.87 1.60 2.57
N ALA A 30 15.81 1.34 1.25
CA ALA A 30 16.33 2.26 0.24
C ALA A 30 15.57 3.60 0.20
N SER A 31 14.26 3.64 0.46
CA SER A 31 13.48 4.89 0.51
C SER A 31 13.93 5.83 1.62
N LYS A 32 14.58 5.31 2.66
CA LYS A 32 15.20 6.07 3.76
C LYS A 32 16.72 6.19 3.65
N GLY A 33 17.30 5.77 2.53
CA GLY A 33 18.74 5.82 2.30
C GLY A 33 19.54 4.89 3.22
N CYS A 34 18.93 3.82 3.73
CA CYS A 34 19.57 2.89 4.66
C CYS A 34 19.58 1.45 4.12
N ARG A 35 20.23 0.55 4.87
CA ARG A 35 20.24 -0.89 4.63
C ARG A 35 19.89 -1.60 5.93
N ALA A 36 19.40 -2.83 5.84
CA ALA A 36 19.19 -3.65 7.03
C ALA A 36 20.51 -3.83 7.81
N GLN A 37 20.47 -3.63 9.13
CA GLN A 37 21.62 -3.84 10.02
C GLN A 37 21.54 -5.21 10.70
N CYS A 38 20.71 -5.35 11.75
CA CYS A 38 20.60 -6.60 12.51
C CYS A 38 19.53 -7.57 11.98
N GLY A 39 18.61 -7.12 11.12
CA GLY A 39 17.57 -7.95 10.51
C GLY A 39 16.37 -8.29 11.41
N ASN A 40 16.40 -8.01 12.71
CA ASN A 40 15.30 -8.35 13.65
C ASN A 40 13.94 -7.76 13.26
N CYS A 41 13.94 -6.62 12.56
CA CYS A 41 12.73 -5.96 12.08
C CYS A 41 12.12 -6.59 10.82
N VAL A 42 12.84 -7.47 10.11
CA VAL A 42 12.43 -7.98 8.79
C VAL A 42 11.04 -8.66 8.80
N PRO A 43 10.68 -9.52 9.77
CA PRO A 43 9.32 -10.09 9.83
C PRO A 43 8.23 -9.01 9.99
N GLY A 44 8.49 -7.99 10.81
CA GLY A 44 7.58 -6.87 11.03
C GLY A 44 7.42 -6.00 9.78
N VAL A 45 8.53 -5.65 9.13
CA VAL A 45 8.53 -4.90 7.86
C VAL A 45 7.79 -5.68 6.78
N LEU A 46 7.98 -7.00 6.67
CA LEU A 46 7.25 -7.84 5.72
C LEU A 46 5.75 -7.88 5.99
N CYS A 47 5.35 -7.98 7.25
CA CYS A 47 3.94 -7.93 7.65
C CYS A 47 3.28 -6.61 7.22
N LEU A 48 3.92 -5.49 7.56
CA LEU A 48 3.42 -4.14 7.22
C LEU A 48 3.40 -3.92 5.70
N LEU A 49 4.45 -4.33 4.98
CA LEU A 49 4.53 -4.25 3.53
C LEU A 49 3.37 -5.00 2.87
N ARG A 50 3.12 -6.26 3.26
CA ARG A 50 2.01 -7.05 2.70
C ARG A 50 0.67 -6.41 2.99
N ARG A 51 0.45 -5.93 4.22
CA ARG A 51 -0.79 -5.24 4.60
C ARG A 51 -1.01 -3.98 3.78
N ALA A 52 0.03 -3.17 3.58
CA ALA A 52 -0.04 -1.95 2.79
C ALA A 52 -0.34 -2.25 1.30
N LEU A 53 0.31 -3.27 0.72
CA LEU A 53 0.02 -3.71 -0.66
C LEU A 53 -1.42 -4.19 -0.83
N GLN A 54 -1.92 -5.01 0.10
CA GLN A 54 -3.31 -5.49 0.09
C GLN A 54 -4.33 -4.35 0.23
N ALA A 55 -4.05 -3.36 1.09
CA ALA A 55 -4.89 -2.18 1.22
C ALA A 55 -4.97 -1.38 -0.09
N ARG A 56 -3.89 -1.31 -0.86
CA ARG A 56 -3.86 -0.66 -2.18
C ARG A 56 -4.62 -1.45 -3.24
N GLU A 57 -4.49 -2.77 -3.25
CA GLU A 57 -5.24 -3.65 -4.14
C GLU A 57 -6.74 -3.57 -3.85
N GLY A 58 -7.13 -3.55 -2.56
CA GLY A 58 -8.51 -3.34 -2.14
C GLY A 58 -9.06 -1.95 -2.48
N GLY A 59 -8.21 -0.91 -2.45
CA GLY A 59 -8.56 0.45 -2.90
C GLY A 59 -8.76 0.54 -4.42
N LEU A 60 -7.97 -0.20 -5.20
CA LEU A 60 -8.15 -0.29 -6.66
C LEU A 60 -9.41 -1.10 -7.03
N ALA A 61 -9.74 -2.16 -6.28
CA ALA A 61 -10.98 -2.91 -6.45
C ALA A 61 -12.23 -2.08 -6.12
N GLY A 62 -12.13 -1.12 -5.19
CA GLY A 62 -13.20 -0.15 -4.89
C GLY A 62 -13.40 0.93 -5.96
N ALA A 63 -12.40 1.19 -6.81
CA ALA A 63 -12.48 2.19 -7.87
C ALA A 63 -13.17 1.68 -9.16
N MET A 64 -13.36 0.36 -9.33
CA MET A 64 -14.10 -0.23 -10.46
C MET A 64 -15.60 -0.47 -10.18
N GLY A 65 -16.16 0.22 -9.17
CA GLY A 65 -17.51 -0.05 -8.64
C GLY A 65 -18.61 1.00 -8.87
N LEU A 66 -18.39 2.05 -9.69
CA LEU A 66 -19.46 2.99 -10.08
C LEU A 66 -19.30 3.40 -11.55
N GLY A 67 -19.46 2.43 -12.46
CA GLY A 67 -19.85 2.74 -13.82
C GLY A 67 -21.32 3.16 -13.81
N GLU A 68 -21.56 4.42 -14.18
CA GLU A 68 -22.85 5.08 -14.27
C GLU A 68 -23.97 4.19 -14.83
N GLY A 69 -25.10 4.17 -14.12
CA GLY A 69 -26.40 3.95 -14.72
C GLY A 69 -26.70 5.09 -15.69
N MET A 70 -26.40 4.89 -16.97
CA MET A 70 -26.92 5.69 -18.07
C MET A 70 -27.74 4.77 -18.97
N ALA A 71 -28.98 4.49 -18.55
CA ALA A 71 -30.00 3.89 -19.40
C ALA A 71 -31.26 4.78 -19.39
N LEU A 72 -31.16 5.84 -20.20
CA LEU A 72 -32.22 6.47 -21.01
C LEU A 72 -33.65 6.56 -20.45
N ASP A 73 -34.01 7.77 -20.01
CA ASP A 73 -35.34 8.33 -20.23
C ASP A 73 -35.72 8.26 -21.73
N GLY A 74 -36.91 7.74 -22.06
CA GLY A 74 -37.44 7.90 -23.43
C GLY A 74 -38.56 6.96 -23.88
N ALA A 75 -39.77 7.20 -23.37
CA ALA A 75 -41.08 7.14 -24.05
C ALA A 75 -41.35 6.20 -25.27
N ALA A 76 -42.37 5.35 -25.13
CA ALA A 76 -43.43 5.07 -26.12
C ALA A 76 -44.63 4.47 -25.34
N ALA A 77 -45.75 5.15 -25.10
CA ALA A 77 -46.82 5.55 -26.03
C ALA A 77 -47.38 4.36 -26.82
N GLY A 78 -48.59 3.92 -26.46
CA GLY A 78 -49.36 2.88 -27.17
C GLY A 78 -50.28 2.09 -26.26
#